data_AF-A0A4Q3T3Y6-F1
#
_entry.id   AF-A0A4Q3T3Y6-F1
#
_cell.length_a   1.000
_cell.length_b   1.000
_cell.length_c   1.000
_cell.angle_alpha   90.00
_cell.angle_beta   90.00
_cell.angle_gamma   90.00
#
_symmetry.space_group_name_H-M   'P 1'
#
loop_
_entity.id
_entity.type
_entity.pdbx_description
1 polymer ?
#
loop_
_entity_poly.entity_id
_entity_poly.type
_entity_poly.pdbx_seq_one_letter_code
_entity_poly.pdbx_strand_id
1 'polypeptide(L)'
;GEMTTKQDTAWRLDGKRSLVSLTCSLGAYNASNSFWIVENGAVAGARPVEFPWTDDSEKNTLVNGEFEPKTGRIDYFAKGRGVGDCGALGGYAWTGAGFALTGFSMMGECRGIGSDDWITLFRSEIRTAK
;
A
#
# COMPACT_ATOMS: atom_id res chain seq x y z
N GLY A 1 9.91 -15.22 -15.69
CA GLY A 1 8.99 -14.08 -15.68
C GLY A 1 8.70 -13.77 -14.24
N GLU A 2 9.00 -12.55 -13.82
CA GLU A 2 9.30 -12.10 -12.45
C GLU A 2 8.08 -12.13 -11.52
N MET A 3 7.53 -13.32 -11.31
CA MET A 3 6.54 -13.64 -10.28
C MET A 3 7.24 -14.54 -9.24
N THR A 4 8.43 -14.11 -8.80
CA THR A 4 9.27 -14.84 -7.85
C THR A 4 9.25 -14.07 -6.54
N THR A 5 8.43 -14.57 -5.61
CA THR A 5 8.46 -14.32 -4.16
C THR A 5 8.46 -12.85 -3.70
N LYS A 6 7.26 -12.30 -3.45
CA LYS A 6 7.14 -11.15 -2.53
C LYS A 6 7.43 -11.64 -1.11
N GLN A 7 8.68 -11.45 -0.69
CA GLN A 7 9.19 -11.81 0.63
C GLN A 7 8.76 -10.76 1.65
N ASP A 8 8.68 -11.19 2.90
CA ASP A 8 8.64 -10.25 4.02
C ASP A 8 9.83 -9.30 3.90
N THR A 9 9.58 -8.00 3.97
CA THR A 9 10.60 -6.98 3.70
C THR A 9 10.55 -5.92 4.77
N ALA A 10 11.72 -5.38 5.12
CA ALA A 10 11.84 -4.25 6.03
C ALA A 10 12.65 -3.12 5.39
N TRP A 11 12.20 -1.88 5.57
CA TRP A 11 12.87 -0.69 5.11
C TRP A 11 13.00 0.32 6.24
N ARG A 12 14.09 1.07 6.26
CA ARG A 12 14.22 2.21 7.17
C ARG A 12 13.28 3.33 6.71
N LEU A 13 12.42 3.82 7.60
CA LEU A 13 11.56 4.98 7.36
C LEU A 13 12.28 6.28 7.71
N ASP A 14 12.95 6.29 8.86
CA ASP A 14 13.63 7.47 9.40
C ASP A 14 14.79 7.07 10.34
N GLY A 15 15.28 8.03 11.14
CA GLY A 15 16.36 7.84 12.11
C GLY A 15 16.14 6.69 13.11
N LYS A 16 14.88 6.39 13.42
CA LYS A 16 14.47 5.54 14.55
C LYS A 16 13.49 4.44 14.14
N ARG A 17 12.87 4.52 12.97
CA ARG A 17 11.75 3.65 12.60
C ARG A 17 12.02 2.88 11.32
N SER A 18 11.49 1.67 11.29
CA SER A 18 11.45 0.82 10.10
C SER A 18 10.00 0.48 9.75
N LEU A 19 9.69 0.44 8.47
CA LEU A 19 8.49 -0.17 7.93
C LEU A 19 8.78 -1.65 7.68
N VAL A 20 7.90 -2.52 8.14
CA VAL A 20 7.93 -3.96 7.86
C VAL A 20 6.67 -4.32 7.08
N SER A 21 6.83 -5.02 5.98
CA SER A 21 5.75 -5.61 5.17
C SER A 21 5.83 -7.12 5.32
N LEU A 22 4.74 -7.74 5.75
CA LEU A 22 4.60 -9.19 5.87
C LEU A 22 3.60 -9.68 4.83
N THR A 23 3.93 -10.70 4.06
CA THR A 23 3.02 -11.28 3.06
C THR A 23 1.94 -12.12 3.76
N CYS A 24 0.68 -11.78 3.51
CA CYS A 24 -0.47 -12.43 4.13
C CYS A 24 -1.12 -13.47 3.19
N SER A 25 -1.25 -13.15 1.91
CA SER A 25 -1.85 -14.06 0.92
C SER A 25 -1.30 -13.84 -0.49
N LEU A 26 -1.41 -14.88 -1.32
CA LEU A 26 -1.06 -14.85 -2.73
C LEU A 26 -2.20 -15.46 -3.55
N GLY A 27 -2.64 -14.75 -4.58
CA GLY A 27 -3.59 -15.18 -5.58
C GLY A 27 -3.06 -14.91 -6.99
N ALA A 28 -3.84 -15.29 -8.01
CA ALA A 28 -3.40 -15.21 -9.41
C ALA A 28 -2.99 -13.79 -9.86
N TYR A 29 -3.62 -12.75 -9.30
CA TYR A 29 -3.39 -11.35 -9.69
C TYR A 29 -3.07 -10.41 -8.51
N ASN A 30 -3.14 -10.94 -7.29
CA ASN A 30 -3.10 -10.15 -6.05
C ASN A 30 -2.22 -10.84 -5.02
N ALA A 31 -1.35 -10.05 -4.38
CA ALA A 31 -0.67 -10.40 -3.14
C ALA A 31 -1.09 -9.41 -2.06
N SER A 32 -1.54 -9.87 -0.89
CA SER A 32 -1.82 -8.97 0.23
C SER A 32 -0.64 -8.93 1.19
N ASN A 33 -0.36 -7.74 1.72
CA ASN A 33 0.70 -7.50 2.69
C ASN A 33 0.15 -6.69 3.86
N SER A 34 0.46 -7.12 5.09
CA SER A 34 0.24 -6.32 6.29
C SER A 34 1.48 -5.48 6.60
N PHE A 35 1.27 -4.22 7.00
CA PHE A 35 2.32 -3.25 7.23
C PHE A 35 2.39 -2.86 8.70
N TRP A 36 3.63 -2.78 9.21
CA TRP A 36 3.94 -2.52 10.60
C TRP A 36 5.08 -1.53 10.72
N ILE A 37 5.06 -0.70 11.76
CA ILE A 37 6.18 0.17 12.11
C ILE A 37 6.87 -0.38 13.35
N VAL A 38 8.18 -0.58 13.24
CA VAL A 38 9.05 -1.02 14.33
C VAL A 38 9.95 0.14 14.73
N GLU A 39 9.98 0.46 16.03
CA GLU A 39 10.82 1.53 16.56
C GLU A 39 12.09 0.97 17.20
N ASN A 40 13.25 1.49 16.78
CA ASN A 40 14.59 1.11 17.22
C ASN A 40 14.85 -0.41 17.21
N GLY A 41 14.24 -1.14 16.26
CA GLY A 41 14.35 -2.59 16.17
C GLY A 41 13.56 -3.38 17.24
N ALA A 42 12.78 -2.72 18.09
CA ALA A 42 11.97 -3.36 19.13
C ALA A 42 10.70 -4.01 18.55
N VAL A 43 10.85 -5.19 17.92
CA VAL A 43 9.76 -5.91 17.23
C VAL A 43 8.56 -6.22 18.14
N ALA A 44 8.78 -6.49 19.42
CA ALA A 44 7.70 -6.73 20.38
C ALA A 44 6.75 -5.53 20.56
N GLY A 45 7.20 -4.32 20.22
CA GLY A 45 6.41 -3.08 20.23
C GLY A 45 5.96 -2.64 18.83
N ALA A 46 5.96 -3.55 17.84
CA ALA A 46 5.51 -3.22 16.49
C ALA A 46 4.06 -2.73 16.51
N ARG A 47 3.81 -1.62 15.81
CA ARG A 47 2.48 -1.01 15.68
C ARG A 47 1.97 -1.15 14.24
N PRO A 48 0.70 -1.51 14.03
CA PRO A 48 0.16 -1.59 12.69
C PRO A 48 0.18 -0.20 12.03
N VAL A 49 0.38 -0.17 10.71
CA VAL A 49 0.14 1.05 9.94
C VAL A 49 -1.37 1.24 9.80
N GLU A 50 -1.86 2.47 9.95
CA GLU A 50 -3.27 2.80 9.73
C GLU A 50 -3.47 3.36 8.33
N PHE A 51 -4.11 2.60 7.45
CA PHE A 51 -4.55 3.03 6.13
C PHE A 51 -6.06 3.33 6.17
N PRO A 52 -6.49 4.61 6.17
CA PRO A 52 -7.89 4.98 6.40
C PRO A 52 -8.88 4.64 5.26
N TRP A 53 -8.41 4.21 4.09
CA TRP A 53 -9.23 4.00 2.89
C TRP A 53 -9.02 2.63 2.23
N THR A 54 -8.81 1.59 3.04
CA THR A 54 -8.79 0.20 2.54
C THR A 54 -10.20 -0.38 2.58
N ASP A 55 -10.54 -1.17 1.57
CA ASP A 55 -11.78 -1.98 1.55
C ASP A 55 -11.64 -3.26 2.40
N ASP A 56 -10.49 -3.45 3.06
CA ASP A 56 -10.19 -4.59 3.89
C ASP A 56 -10.64 -4.33 5.34
N SER A 57 -11.10 -5.40 6.01
CA SER A 57 -11.38 -5.37 7.44
C SER A 57 -10.14 -5.04 8.28
N GLU A 58 -8.96 -5.36 7.74
CA GLU A 58 -7.66 -5.02 8.32
C GLU A 58 -7.13 -3.71 7.74
N LYS A 59 -7.11 -2.66 8.56
CA LYS A 59 -6.67 -1.32 8.14
C LYS A 59 -5.17 -1.19 7.92
N ASN A 60 -4.38 -2.23 8.19
CA ASN A 60 -2.93 -2.24 7.94
C ASN A 60 -2.53 -3.08 6.73
N THR A 61 -3.51 -3.56 5.97
CA THR A 61 -3.27 -4.45 4.82
C THR A 61 -3.50 -3.72 3.50
N LEU A 62 -2.59 -3.92 2.54
CA LEU A 62 -2.75 -3.45 1.17
C LEU A 62 -2.55 -4.60 0.19
N VAL A 63 -3.35 -4.60 -0.87
CA VAL A 63 -3.20 -5.53 -1.99
C VAL A 63 -2.29 -4.93 -3.05
N ASN A 64 -1.26 -5.71 -3.41
CA ASN A 64 -0.18 -5.31 -4.30
C ASN A 64 0.51 -4.01 -3.84
N GLY A 65 0.55 -3.75 -2.54
CA GLY A 65 1.20 -2.57 -1.97
C GLY A 65 2.72 -2.65 -2.08
N GLU A 66 3.37 -1.59 -2.53
CA GLU A 66 4.82 -1.53 -2.68
C GLU A 66 5.37 -0.21 -2.15
N PHE A 67 6.40 -0.29 -1.28
CA PHE A 67 7.03 0.86 -0.67
C PHE A 67 8.28 1.28 -1.44
N GLU A 68 8.40 2.56 -1.76
CA GLU A 68 9.59 3.19 -2.34
C GLU A 68 10.35 4.00 -1.27
N PRO A 69 11.45 3.47 -0.71
CA PRO A 69 12.18 4.09 0.39
C PRO A 69 12.72 5.48 0.09
N LYS A 70 13.07 5.77 -1.17
CA LYS A 70 13.61 7.08 -1.56
C LYS A 70 12.59 8.20 -1.44
N THR A 71 11.30 7.87 -1.60
CA THR A 71 10.21 8.85 -1.58
C THR A 71 9.34 8.74 -0.33
N GLY A 72 9.46 7.66 0.43
CA GLY A 72 8.59 7.38 1.57
C GLY A 72 7.16 7.08 1.16
N ARG A 73 6.93 6.58 -0.06
CA ARG A 73 5.59 6.33 -0.60
C ARG A 73 5.27 4.85 -0.66
N ILE A 74 4.01 4.52 -0.45
CA ILE A 74 3.43 3.22 -0.78
C ILE A 74 2.42 3.44 -1.90
N ASP A 75 2.57 2.76 -3.02
CA ASP A 75 1.51 2.68 -4.03
C ASP A 75 0.89 1.27 -4.00
N TYR A 76 -0.40 1.16 -4.25
CA TYR A 76 -1.12 -0.12 -4.22
C TYR A 76 -2.12 -0.24 -5.35
N PHE A 77 -2.42 -1.48 -5.71
CA PHE A 77 -3.38 -1.79 -6.76
C PHE A 77 -4.12 -3.10 -6.46
N ALA A 78 -5.29 -3.01 -5.86
CA ALA A 78 -6.20 -4.14 -5.66
C ALA A 78 -6.98 -4.43 -6.96
N LYS A 79 -6.75 -5.59 -7.57
CA LYS A 79 -7.41 -5.99 -8.82
C LYS A 79 -8.63 -6.85 -8.51
N GLY A 80 -9.78 -6.59 -9.11
CA GLY A 80 -10.99 -7.39 -8.90
C GLY A 80 -10.89 -8.77 -9.58
N ARG A 81 -11.17 -8.81 -10.89
CA ARG A 81 -11.14 -10.05 -11.69
C ARG A 81 -9.87 -10.21 -12.54
N GLY A 82 -9.18 -9.12 -12.87
CA GLY A 82 -7.99 -9.12 -13.72
C GLY A 82 -7.30 -7.74 -13.78
N VAL A 83 -6.23 -7.64 -14.57
CA VAL A 83 -5.49 -6.38 -14.77
C VAL A 83 -6.39 -5.38 -15.49
N GLY A 84 -6.67 -4.24 -14.85
CA GLY A 84 -7.36 -3.11 -15.48
C GLY A 84 -8.83 -3.35 -15.84
N ASP A 85 -9.52 -4.27 -15.16
CA ASP A 85 -10.95 -4.56 -15.38
C ASP A 85 -11.85 -3.78 -14.38
N CYS A 86 -11.44 -3.79 -13.11
CA CYS A 86 -12.10 -3.21 -11.94
C CYS A 86 -11.16 -3.33 -10.73
N GLY A 87 -11.44 -2.55 -9.68
CA GLY A 87 -10.73 -2.62 -8.41
C GLY A 87 -10.48 -1.24 -7.80
N ALA A 88 -9.40 -1.15 -7.06
CA ALA A 88 -8.99 0.03 -6.32
C ALA A 88 -7.48 0.25 -6.49
N LEU A 89 -7.07 1.49 -6.73
CA LEU A 89 -5.66 1.87 -6.72
C LEU A 89 -5.49 3.21 -6.02
N GLY A 90 -4.34 3.39 -5.42
CA GLY A 90 -4.03 4.61 -4.69
C GLY A 90 -2.63 4.58 -4.12
N GLY A 91 -2.35 5.55 -3.26
CA GLY A 91 -1.06 5.60 -2.60
C GLY A 91 -1.09 6.38 -1.30
N TYR A 92 -0.09 6.11 -0.47
CA TYR A 92 0.14 6.74 0.82
C TYR A 92 1.56 7.31 0.90
N ALA A 93 1.75 8.37 1.67
CA ALA A 93 3.07 8.95 1.95
C ALA A 93 3.34 9.02 3.44
N TRP A 94 4.57 8.68 3.83
CA TRP A 94 5.06 8.82 5.18
C TRP A 94 5.20 10.30 5.57
N THR A 95 4.59 10.69 6.68
CA THR A 95 4.57 12.08 7.17
C THR A 95 5.57 12.34 8.29
N GLY A 96 6.33 11.33 8.71
CA GLY A 96 7.12 11.37 9.95
C GLY A 96 6.35 10.92 11.19
N ALA A 97 5.03 10.73 11.09
CA ALA A 97 4.19 10.18 12.17
C ALA A 97 3.37 8.97 11.72
N GLY A 98 2.84 9.01 10.51
CA GLY A 98 1.97 7.99 9.93
C GLY A 98 1.98 8.03 8.41
N PHE A 99 1.10 7.24 7.79
CA PHE A 99 0.86 7.26 6.36
C PHE A 99 -0.40 8.05 6.04
N ALA A 100 -0.27 9.07 5.19
CA ALA A 100 -1.40 9.88 4.74
C ALA A 100 -1.76 9.53 3.30
N LEU A 101 -3.07 9.48 2.98
CA LEU A 101 -3.55 9.20 1.63
C LEU A 101 -3.08 10.30 0.66
N THR A 102 -2.58 9.87 -0.48
CA THR A 102 -2.08 10.75 -1.55
C THR A 102 -2.99 10.78 -2.77
N GLY A 103 -3.67 9.68 -3.04
CA GLY A 103 -4.59 9.52 -4.14
C GLY A 103 -5.37 8.23 -4.01
N PHE A 104 -6.59 8.21 -4.53
CA PHE A 104 -7.45 7.04 -4.56
C PHE A 104 -8.39 7.10 -5.75
N SER A 105 -8.39 6.03 -6.54
CA SER A 105 -9.32 5.81 -7.64
C SER A 105 -9.94 4.42 -7.52
N MET A 106 -11.20 4.28 -7.91
CA MET A 106 -11.88 2.99 -7.88
C MET A 106 -12.84 2.79 -9.05
N MET A 107 -13.02 1.52 -9.40
CA MET A 107 -14.05 1.01 -10.30
C MET A 107 -14.58 -0.30 -9.72
N GLY A 108 -15.74 -0.25 -9.06
CA GLY A 108 -16.32 -1.44 -8.42
C GLY A 108 -16.84 -2.49 -9.41
N GLU A 109 -17.12 -2.09 -10.65
CA GLU A 109 -17.78 -2.94 -11.64
C GLU A 109 -16.82 -3.39 -12.74
N CYS A 110 -16.71 -4.70 -12.93
CA CYS A 110 -15.79 -5.34 -13.86
C CYS A 110 -16.36 -5.35 -15.29
N ARG A 111 -16.19 -4.22 -15.98
CA ARG A 111 -16.70 -3.96 -17.34
C ARG A 111 -15.60 -3.80 -18.40
N GLY A 112 -14.36 -4.17 -18.08
CA GLY A 112 -13.21 -4.01 -18.97
C GLY A 112 -12.76 -2.56 -19.14
N ILE A 113 -13.03 -1.71 -18.14
CA ILE A 113 -12.61 -0.30 -18.14
C ILE A 113 -11.24 -0.20 -17.50
N GLY A 114 -10.25 0.27 -18.27
CA GLY A 114 -8.88 0.45 -17.81
C GLY A 114 -8.76 1.45 -16.66
N SER A 115 -7.69 1.31 -15.85
CA SER A 115 -7.45 2.15 -14.67
C SER A 115 -7.36 3.65 -14.95
N ASP A 116 -7.03 4.02 -16.19
CA ASP A 116 -6.93 5.42 -16.63
C ASP A 116 -8.30 6.12 -16.65
N ASP A 117 -9.38 5.35 -16.77
CA ASP A 117 -10.76 5.84 -16.82
C ASP A 117 -11.49 5.64 -15.47
N TRP A 118 -10.79 5.21 -14.42
CA TRP A 118 -11.40 5.01 -13.11
C TRP A 118 -11.69 6.35 -12.41
N ILE A 119 -12.78 6.39 -11.64
CA ILE A 119 -13.17 7.60 -10.92
C ILE A 119 -12.14 7.87 -9.83
N THR A 120 -11.47 9.02 -9.89
CA THR A 120 -10.67 9.54 -8.78
C THR A 120 -11.60 10.04 -7.69
N LEU A 121 -11.55 9.39 -6.53
CA LEU A 121 -12.32 9.78 -5.35
C LEU A 121 -11.55 10.72 -4.43
N PHE A 122 -10.23 10.66 -4.46
CA PHE A 122 -9.38 11.51 -3.63
C PHE A 122 -8.06 11.83 -4.33
N ARG A 123 -7.56 13.04 -4.10
CA ARG A 123 -6.22 13.48 -4.48
C ARG A 123 -5.73 14.53 -3.48
N SER A 124 -4.46 14.46 -3.11
CA SER A 124 -3.80 15.51 -2.32
C SER A 124 -2.50 15.96 -2.97
N GLU A 125 -2.07 17.17 -2.62
CA GLU A 125 -0.71 17.63 -2.92
C GLU A 125 0.27 16.91 -1.99
N ILE A 126 1.36 16.41 -2.56
CA ILE A 126 2.37 15.66 -1.81
C ILE A 126 3.58 16.57 -1.70
N ARG A 127 3.80 17.09 -0.50
CA ARG A 127 4.94 17.94 -0.18
C ARG A 127 5.93 17.12 0.62
N THR A 128 6.93 16.54 -0.05
CA THR A 128 8.01 15.84 0.63
C THR A 128 8.87 16.86 1.36
N ALA A 129 8.96 16.76 2.69
CA ALA A 129 10.00 17.48 3.42
C ALA A 129 11.35 16.83 3.06
N LYS A 130 12.26 17.60 2.47
CA LYS A 130 13.65 17.18 2.27
C LYS A 130 14.40 17.12 3.59
#